data_AF-A0A3D0R7A0-F1
#
_entry.id   AF-A0A3D0R7A0-F1
#
_cell.length_a   1.000
_cell.length_b   1.000
_cell.length_c   1.000
_cell.angle_alpha   90.00
_cell.angle_beta   90.00
_cell.angle_gamma   90.00
#
_symmetry.space_group_name_H-M   'P 1'
#
loop_
_entity.id
_entity.type
_entity.pdbx_description
1 polymer ?
#
loop_
_entity_poly.entity_id
_entity_poly.type
_entity_poly.pdbx_seq_one_letter_code
_entity_poly.pdbx_strand_id
1 'polypeptide(L)' 'NVFGEIAIIKNIPRIARVTTYTSCRFLTINSHDFLEIYHYFSAKARDNIQLIIAKRLEQSKYYTNL' A
#
# COMPACT_ATOMS: atom_id res chain seq x y z
N ASN A 1 4.58 -3.00 9.83
CA ASN A 1 4.50 -2.09 8.67
C ASN A 1 4.15 -2.88 7.41
N VAL A 2 3.19 -2.40 6.63
CA VAL A 2 2.76 -3.00 5.35
C VAL A 2 3.07 -2.07 4.19
N PHE A 3 3.29 -2.64 3.00
CA PHE A 3 3.55 -1.90 1.77
C PHE A 3 2.98 -2.63 0.56
N GLY A 4 2.80 -1.89 -0.53
CA GLY A 4 2.30 -2.40 -1.79
C GLY A 4 0.79 -2.28 -1.99
N GLU A 5 0.07 -1.73 -1.01
CA GLU A 5 -1.37 -1.53 -1.05
C GLU A 5 -1.82 -0.53 -2.13
N ILE A 6 -0.99 0.47 -2.46
CA ILE A 6 -1.33 1.50 -3.46
C ILE A 6 -1.60 0.87 -4.83
N ALA A 7 -0.75 -0.06 -5.26
CA ALA A 7 -0.88 -0.73 -6.55
C ALA A 7 -2.20 -1.52 -6.65
N ILE A 8 -2.59 -2.16 -5.54
CA ILE A 8 -3.81 -2.98 -5.47
C ILE A 8 -5.06 -2.08 -5.44
N ILE A 9 -5.10 -1.12 -4.51
CA ILE A 9 -6.28 -0.25 -4.29
C ILE A 9 -6.52 0.71 -5.45
N LYS A 10 -5.46 1.25 -6.06
CA LYS A 10 -5.58 2.20 -7.19
C LYS A 10 -5.57 1.52 -8.56
N ASN A 11 -5.33 0.21 -8.61
CA ASN A 11 -5.17 -0.55 -9.85
C ASN A 11 -4.13 0.08 -10.81
N ILE A 12 -2.94 0.36 -10.27
CA ILE A 12 -1.80 0.94 -11.01
C ILE A 12 -0.53 0.13 -10.75
N PRO A 13 0.51 0.24 -11.61
CA PRO A 13 1.80 -0.38 -11.35
C PRO A 13 2.46 0.07 -10.04
N ARG A 14 3.46 -0.67 -9.57
CA ARG A 14 4.27 -0.28 -8.39
C ARG A 14 4.90 1.10 -8.64
N ILE A 15 4.69 2.03 -7.70
CA ILE A 15 5.24 3.40 -7.78
C ILE A 15 6.55 3.59 -7.01
N ALA A 16 7.05 2.55 -6.33
CA ALA A 16 8.29 2.60 -5.57
C ALA A 16 8.97 1.23 -5.55
N ARG A 17 10.31 1.25 -5.51
CA ARG A 17 11.14 0.06 -5.30
C ARG A 17 11.38 -0.11 -3.80
N VAL A 18 10.97 -1.25 -3.26
CA VAL A 18 11.23 -1.63 -1.85
C VAL A 18 12.38 -2.63 -1.81
N THR A 19 13.37 -2.37 -0.96
CA THR A 19 14.52 -3.25 -0.72
C THR A 19 14.78 -3.41 0.76
N THR A 20 15.42 -4.52 1.13
CA THR A 20 15.76 -4.82 2.52
C THR A 20 17.22 -4.48 2.81
N TYR A 21 17.48 -3.77 3.91
CA TYR A 21 18.85 -3.54 4.39
C TYR A 21 19.41 -4.73 5.17
N THR A 22 18.53 -5.56 5.73
CA THR A 22 18.85 -6.75 6.52
C THR A 22 17.94 -7.90 6.11
N SER A 23 18.26 -9.13 6.50
CA SER A 23 17.40 -10.29 6.25
C SER A 23 16.03 -10.10 6.92
N CYS A 24 14.98 -10.10 6.12
CA CYS A 24 13.60 -9.92 6.57
C CYS A 24 12.76 -11.16 6.24
N ARG A 25 11.75 -11.44 7.07
CA ARG A 25 10.69 -12.40 6.77
C ARG A 25 9.36 -11.65 6.65
N PHE A 26 8.61 -11.90 5.58
CA PHE A 26 7.35 -11.23 5.32
C PHE A 26 6.20 -12.22 5.24
N LEU A 27 5.02 -11.76 5.65
CA LEU A 27 3.77 -12.36 5.22
C LEU A 27 3.36 -11.70 3.89
N THR A 28 2.89 -12.50 2.95
CA THR A 28 2.47 -12.04 1.62
C THR A 28 1.01 -12.40 1.38
N ILE A 29 0.30 -11.50 0.70
CA ILE A 29 -1.07 -11.71 0.23
C ILE A 29 -1.14 -11.27 -1.22
N ASN A 30 -1.90 -12.00 -2.05
CA ASN A 30 -2.13 -11.61 -3.44
C ASN A 30 -3.23 -10.52 -3.53
N SER A 31 -3.37 -9.89 -4.70
CA SER A 31 -4.37 -8.81 -4.88
C SER A 31 -5.80 -9.29 -4.74
N HIS A 32 -6.11 -10.51 -5.19
CA HIS A 32 -7.46 -11.06 -5.16
C HIS A 32 -7.94 -11.22 -3.71
N ASP A 33 -7.18 -11.97 -2.91
CA ASP A 33 -7.51 -12.23 -1.50
C ASP A 33 -7.50 -10.93 -0.68
N PHE A 34 -6.60 -10.00 -1.00
CA PHE A 34 -6.57 -8.70 -0.32
C PHE A 34 -7.86 -7.89 -0.58
N LEU A 35 -8.33 -7.85 -1.82
CA LEU A 35 -9.56 -7.14 -2.18
C LEU A 35 -10.79 -7.81 -1.58
N GLU A 36 -10.84 -9.15 -1.58
CA GLU A 36 -11.89 -9.90 -0.92
C GLU A 36 -12.00 -9.52 0.56
N ILE A 37 -10.87 -9.57 1.29
CA ILE A 37 -10.82 -9.21 2.71
C ILE A 37 -11.11 -7.72 2.94
N TYR A 38 -10.67 -6.84 2.03
CA TYR A 38 -10.90 -5.39 2.12
C TYR A 38 -12.40 -5.04 2.20
N HIS A 39 -13.27 -5.82 1.55
CA HIS A 39 -14.72 -5.64 1.64
C HIS A 39 -15.28 -5.94 3.03
N TYR A 40 -14.67 -6.87 3.76
CA TYR A 40 -15.06 -7.23 5.13
C TYR A 40 -14.54 -6.27 6.20
N PHE A 41 -13.62 -5.36 5.85
CA PHE A 41 -13.14 -4.35 6.79
C PHE A 41 -14.25 -3.37 7.18
N SER A 42 -14.19 -2.88 8.42
CA SER A 42 -15.08 -1.80 8.85
C SER A 42 -14.83 -0.54 8.02
N ALA A 43 -15.83 0.34 7.91
CA ALA A 43 -15.69 1.61 7.20
C ALA A 43 -14.46 2.41 7.69
N LYS A 44 -14.31 2.53 9.01
CA LYS A 44 -13.16 3.19 9.64
C LYS A 44 -11.81 2.57 9.22
N ALA A 45 -11.73 1.24 9.10
CA ALA A 45 -10.51 0.58 8.68
C ALA A 45 -10.19 0.87 7.20
N ARG A 46 -11.19 0.89 6.33
CA ARG A 46 -11.03 1.29 4.92
C ARG A 46 -10.59 2.75 4.80
N ASP A 47 -11.20 3.66 5.57
CA ASP A 47 -10.85 5.08 5.58
C ASP A 47 -9.39 5.30 6.02
N ASN A 48 -8.94 4.57 7.05
CA ASN A 48 -7.54 4.61 7.47
C ASN A 48 -6.58 4.17 6.36
N ILE A 49 -6.94 3.14 5.59
CA ILE A 49 -6.13 2.69 4.44
C ILE A 49 -6.06 3.80 3.37
N GLN A 50 -7.19 4.42 3.05
CA GLN A 50 -7.22 5.53 2.08
C GLN A 50 -6.38 6.73 2.56
N LEU A 51 -6.42 7.06 3.86
CA LEU A 51 -5.62 8.14 4.45
C LEU A 51 -4.11 7.84 4.33
N ILE A 52 -3.69 6.60 4.61
CA ILE A 52 -2.28 6.18 4.46
C ILE A 52 -1.85 6.28 3.00
N ILE A 53 -2.68 5.85 2.06
CA ILE A 53 -2.40 5.94 0.62
C ILE A 53 -2.23 7.40 0.20
N ALA A 54 -3.12 8.29 0.61
CA ALA A 54 -3.04 9.72 0.30
C ALA A 54 -1.73 10.33 0.81
N LYS A 55 -1.38 10.08 2.07
CA LYS A 55 -0.13 10.55 2.68
C LYS A 55 1.11 10.04 1.94
N ARG A 56 1.13 8.76 1.55
CA ARG A 56 2.26 8.16 0.82
C ARG A 56 2.40 8.73 -0.60
N LEU A 57 1.28 9.00 -1.28
CA LEU A 57 1.29 9.63 -2.61
C LEU A 57 1.80 11.07 -2.55
N GLU A 58 1.39 11.84 -1.54
CA GLU A 58 1.90 13.20 -1.32
C GLU A 58 3.42 13.20 -1.06
N GLN A 59 3.88 12.32 -0.17
CA GLN A 59 5.31 12.13 0.09
C GLN A 59 6.06 11.72 -1.18
N SER A 60 5.51 10.79 -1.97
CA SER A 60 6.15 10.36 -3.21
C SER A 60 6.31 11.51 -4.21
N LYS A 61 5.30 12.36 -4.39
CA LYS A 61 5.37 13.53 -5.29
C LYS A 61 6.46 14.51 -4.87
N TYR A 62 6.67 14.69 -3.56
CA TYR A 62 7.74 15.54 -3.05
C TYR A 62 9.12 15.04 -3.51
N TYR A 63 9.33 13.72 -3.57
CA TYR A 63 10.60 13.14 -4.03
C TYR A 63 10.78 13.11 -5.55
N THR A 64 9.70 13.16 -6.34
CA THR A 64 9.81 13.21 -7.81
C THR A 64 10.01 14.63 -8.37
N ASN A 65 9.74 15.66 -7.56
CA ASN A 65 9.85 17.07 -7.94
C ASN A 65 11.15 17.74 -7.42
N LEU A 66 12.09 16.95 -6.92
CA LEU A 66 13.46 17.34 -6.56
C LEU A 66 14.43 16.76 -7.60
#